data_AF-A0A7K1IZG2-F1
#
_entry.id   AF-A0A7K1IZG2-F1
#
_cell.length_a   1.000
_cell.length_b   1.000
_cell.length_c   1.000
_cell.angle_alpha   90.00
_cell.angle_beta   90.00
_cell.angle_gamma   90.00
#
_symmetry.space_group_name_H-M   'P 1'
#
loop_
_entity.id
_entity.type
_entity.pdbx_description
1 polymer ?
#
loop_
_entity_poly.entity_id
_entity_poly.type
_entity_poly.pdbx_seq_one_letter_code
_entity_poly.pdbx_strand_id
1 'polypeptide(L)' 'HLSFGFGVHYCLGAMLARMEIKAFLKALLPRLESIELAGEPKWMKTIFVGGLKTLPIKYTMTA' A
#
# COMPACT_ATOMS: atom_id res chain seq x y z
N HIS A 1 15.84 -1.15 -0.60
CA HIS A 1 15.13 -0.58 0.57
C HIS A 1 15.22 -1.56 1.74
N LEU A 2 15.12 -1.09 3.00
CA LEU A 2 15.27 -1.91 4.21
C LEU A 2 13.95 -2.21 4.94
N SER A 3 12.81 -2.02 4.28
CA SER A 3 11.47 -2.17 4.89
C SER A 3 11.17 -3.57 5.43
N PHE A 4 11.90 -4.60 4.97
CA PHE A 4 11.77 -6.00 5.43
C PHE A 4 12.91 -6.42 6.38
N GLY A 5 13.75 -5.49 6.83
CA GLY A 5 14.95 -5.80 7.61
C GLY A 5 16.07 -6.42 6.77
N PHE A 6 17.03 -7.03 7.45
CA PHE A 6 18.20 -7.69 6.86
C PHE A 6 18.77 -8.75 7.83
N GLY A 7 19.56 -9.70 7.30
CA GLY A 7 20.24 -10.72 8.10
C GLY A 7 19.31 -11.81 8.61
N VAL A 8 19.63 -12.39 9.78
CA VAL A 8 18.94 -13.55 10.34
C VAL A 8 17.47 -13.29 10.71
N HIS A 9 17.09 -12.01 10.87
CA HIS A 9 15.72 -11.58 11.13
C HIS A 9 15.07 -10.93 9.90
N TYR A 10 15.59 -11.18 8.69
CA TYR A 10 14.93 -10.75 7.47
C TYR A 10 13.49 -11.31 7.43
N CYS A 11 12.54 -10.45 7.05
CA CYS A 11 11.13 -10.78 7.10
C CYS A 11 10.83 -12.04 6.30
N LEU A 12 10.41 -13.09 7.01
CA LEU A 12 10.01 -14.37 6.43
C LEU A 12 8.88 -14.20 5.40
N GLY A 13 7.96 -13.26 5.65
CA GLY A 13 6.83 -12.95 4.76
C GLY A 13 7.16 -12.03 3.59
N ALA A 14 8.41 -11.60 3.39
CA ALA A 14 8.75 -10.60 2.38
C ALA A 14 8.36 -11.01 0.95
N MET A 15 8.44 -12.30 0.62
CA MET A 15 8.04 -12.79 -0.70
C MET A 15 6.52 -12.81 -0.87
N LEU A 16 5.79 -13.20 0.17
CA LEU A 16 4.34 -13.18 0.17
C LEU A 16 3.81 -11.74 0.03
N ALA A 17 4.29 -10.80 0.84
CA ALA A 17 3.88 -9.40 0.77
C ALA A 17 4.10 -8.77 -0.62
N ARG A 18 5.21 -9.13 -1.29
CA ARG A 18 5.48 -8.69 -2.67
C ARG A 18 4.52 -9.32 -3.67
N MET A 19 4.20 -10.60 -3.49
CA MET A 19 3.24 -11.31 -4.34
C MET A 19 1.84 -10.70 -4.20
N GLU A 20 1.40 -10.41 -2.97
CA GLU A 20 0.11 -9.81 -2.67
C GLU A 20 -0.03 -8.42 -3.31
N ILE A 21 0.96 -7.53 -3.14
CA ILE A 21 0.94 -6.20 -3.78
C ILE A 21 0.91 -6.34 -5.30
N LYS A 22 1.71 -7.26 -5.86
CA LYS A 22 1.73 -7.48 -7.32
C LYS A 22 0.38 -7.97 -7.82
N ALA A 23 -0.24 -8.93 -7.13
CA ALA A 23 -1.56 -9.45 -7.48
C ALA A 23 -2.64 -8.37 -7.36
N PHE A 24 -2.64 -7.61 -6.27
CA PHE A 24 -3.56 -6.51 -6.03
C PHE A 24 -3.48 -5.44 -7.14
N LEU A 25 -2.27 -4.94 -7.42
CA LEU A 25 -2.08 -3.92 -8.45
C LEU A 25 -2.42 -4.45 -9.84
N LYS A 26 -2.07 -5.70 -10.15
CA LYS A 26 -2.42 -6.33 -11.44
C LYS A 26 -3.94 -6.42 -11.61
N ALA A 27 -4.69 -6.68 -10.55
CA ALA A 27 -6.14 -6.75 -10.60
C ALA A 27 -6.79 -5.35 -10.61
N LEU A 28 -6.24 -4.39 -9.88
CA LEU A 28 -6.84 -3.07 -9.71
C LEU A 28 -6.58 -2.14 -10.90
N LEU A 29 -5.32 -2.02 -11.32
CA LEU A 29 -4.90 -0.99 -12.28
C LEU A 29 -5.63 -1.04 -13.64
N PRO A 30 -5.92 -2.22 -14.24
CA PRO A 30 -6.66 -2.26 -15.51
C PRO A 30 -8.10 -1.73 -15.42
N ARG A 31 -8.66 -1.67 -14.21
CA ARG A 31 -10.03 -1.21 -13.94
C ARG A 31 -10.08 0.21 -13.39
N LEU A 32 -8.92 0.79 -13.06
CA LEU A 32 -8.81 2.10 -12.43
C LEU A 32 -8.55 3.16 -13.50
N GLU A 33 -9.57 3.96 -13.80
CA GLU A 33 -9.48 5.03 -14.79
C GLU A 33 -8.77 6.26 -14.20
N SER A 34 -9.14 6.65 -12.98
CA SER A 34 -8.52 7.78 -12.29
C SER A 34 -8.55 7.60 -10.78
N ILE A 35 -7.59 8.21 -10.10
CA ILE A 35 -7.55 8.32 -8.64
C ILE A 35 -6.90 9.65 -8.25
N GLU A 36 -7.56 10.38 -7.37
CA GLU A 36 -7.10 11.67 -6.86
C GLU A 36 -7.33 11.76 -5.34
N LEU A 37 -6.53 12.58 -4.66
CA LEU A 37 -6.75 12.89 -3.25
C LEU A 37 -8.01 13.74 -3.11
N ALA A 38 -8.93 13.33 -2.23
CA ALA A 38 -10.17 14.03 -1.94
C ALA A 38 -10.13 14.78 -0.60
N GLY A 39 -8.94 14.95 -0.03
CA GLY A 39 -8.71 15.60 1.25
C GLY A 39 -7.32 15.31 1.80
N GLU A 40 -7.04 15.86 2.98
CA GLU A 40 -5.73 15.71 3.61
C GLU A 40 -5.54 14.29 4.22
N PRO A 41 -4.48 13.55 3.84
CA PRO A 41 -4.15 12.29 4.48
C PRO A 41 -3.73 12.50 5.94
N LYS A 42 -4.10 11.58 6.82
CA LYS A 42 -3.67 11.61 8.23
C LYS A 42 -2.78 10.40 8.50
N TRP A 43 -1.64 10.63 9.13
CA TRP A 43 -0.72 9.57 9.54
C TRP A 43 -1.10 8.99 10.90
N MET A 44 -0.79 7.71 11.11
CA MET A 44 -0.83 7.10 12.44
C MET A 44 0.21 7.76 13.35
N LYS A 45 -0.17 8.08 14.60
CA LYS A 45 0.75 8.57 15.62
C LYS A 45 1.41 7.36 16.31
N THR A 46 2.52 6.90 15.75
CA THR A 46 3.18 5.65 16.16
C THR A 46 4.67 5.71 15.86
N ILE A 47 5.46 4.96 16.64
CA ILE A 47 6.92 4.82 16.46
C ILE A 47 7.31 3.45 15.87
N PHE A 48 6.34 2.57 15.62
CA PHE A 48 6.60 1.19 15.18
C PHE A 48 5.95 0.89 13.83
N VAL A 49 4.72 0.35 13.82
CA VAL A 49 3.98 0.10 12.56
C VAL A 49 3.35 1.41 12.08
N GLY A 50 4.00 2.08 11.14
CA GLY A 50 3.56 3.33 10.53
C GLY A 50 2.70 3.13 9.28
N GLY A 51 1.96 4.18 8.92
CA GLY A 51 1.07 4.20 7.76
C GLY A 51 0.03 5.31 7.83
N LEU A 52 -0.77 5.41 6.77
CA LEU A 52 -1.88 6.36 6.70
C LEU A 52 -3.04 5.83 7.55
N LYS A 53 -3.44 6.61 8.55
CA LYS A 53 -4.65 6.38 9.34
C LYS A 53 -5.90 6.63 8.49
N THR A 54 -5.87 7.66 7.66
CA THR A 54 -6.93 7.97 6.70
C THR A 54 -6.31 8.50 5.41
N LEU A 55 -6.82 8.04 4.28
CA LEU A 55 -6.45 8.51 2.95
C LEU A 55 -7.73 8.79 2.15
N PRO A 56 -8.29 10.01 2.22
CA PRO A 56 -9.47 10.36 1.44
C PRO A 56 -9.12 10.37 -0.05
N ILE A 57 -9.83 9.55 -0.84
CA ILE A 57 -9.64 9.46 -2.29
C ILE A 57 -10.97 9.56 -3.02
N LYS A 58 -10.91 10.09 -4.22
CA LYS A 58 -11.95 9.99 -5.24
C LYS A 58 -11.37 9.23 -6.42
N TYR A 59 -12.14 8.31 -6.99
CA TYR A 59 -11.68 7.47 -8.08
C TYR A 59 -12.83 7.17 -9.04
N THR A 60 -12.46 6.90 -10.29
CA THR A 60 -13.37 6.39 -11.32
C THR A 60 -12.89 5.01 -11.75
N MET A 61 -13.83 4.08 -11.92
CA MET A 61 -13.57 2.74 -12.44
C MET A 61 -14.05 2.66 -13.88
N THR A 62 -13.34 1.89 -14.71
CA THR A 62 -13.85 1.50 -16.02
C THR A 62 -15.11 0.65 -15.82
N ALA A 63 -16.14 0.89 -16.65
CA ALA A 63 -17.37 0.11 -16.66
C ALA A 63 -17.11 -1.39 -16.92
#